data_AF-A0A1Z9T2F4-F1
#
_entry.id   AF-A0A1Z9T2F4-F1
#
_cell.length_a   1.000
_cell.length_b   1.000
_cell.length_c   1.000
_cell.angle_alpha   90.00
_cell.angle_beta   90.00
_cell.angle_gamma   90.00
#
_symmetry.space_group_name_H-M   'P 1'
#
loop_
_entity.id
_entity.type
_entity.pdbx_description
1 polymer ?
#
loop_
_entity_poly.entity_id
_entity_poly.type
_entity_poly.pdbx_seq_one_letter_code
_entity_poly.pdbx_strand_id
1 'polypeptide(L)' 'MQFPNLHSTYSVETKDTKIMKDNLNDALNLATDMQQNGKDVEVYKDGFLKHKLQGMQQYNLPI' A
#
# COMPACT_ATOMS: atom_id res chain seq x y z
N MET A 1 8.07 27.77 18.06
CA MET A 1 7.48 27.56 16.73
C MET A 1 6.93 26.14 16.71
N GLN A 2 5.61 25.99 16.59
CA GLN A 2 4.97 24.68 16.49
C GLN A 2 5.22 24.20 15.06
N PHE A 3 6.03 23.15 14.89
CA PHE A 3 6.11 22.48 13.60
C PHE A 3 4.69 22.05 13.25
N PRO A 4 4.14 22.39 12.07
CA PRO A 4 2.92 21.73 11.63
C PRO A 4 3.25 20.24 11.67
N ASN A 5 2.49 19.47 12.43
CA ASN A 5 2.57 18.02 12.39
C ASN A 5 2.44 17.65 10.92
N LEU A 6 3.58 17.39 10.28
CA LEU A 6 3.63 16.88 8.92
C LEU A 6 3.13 15.45 9.08
N HIS A 7 1.81 15.30 9.09
CA HIS A 7 1.18 13.99 9.06
C HIS A 7 1.67 13.37 7.76
N SER A 8 2.68 12.50 7.87
CA SER A 8 3.21 11.79 6.71
C SER A 8 2.05 11.08 6.06
N THR A 9 1.74 11.47 4.82
CA THR A 9 0.61 10.91 4.10
C THR A 9 1.13 9.71 3.33
N TYR A 10 0.48 8.57 3.53
CA TYR A 10 0.77 7.35 2.80
C TYR A 10 -0.22 7.22 1.64
N SER A 11 0.23 6.82 0.46
CA SER A 11 -0.66 6.40 -0.62
C SER A 11 -0.41 4.96 -1.01
N VAL A 12 -1.49 4.20 -1.10
CA VAL A 12 -1.51 2.82 -1.60
C VAL A 12 -2.06 2.88 -3.00
N GLU A 13 -1.22 2.56 -3.98
CA GLU A 13 -1.51 2.67 -5.40
C GLU A 13 -1.48 1.29 -6.05
N THR A 14 -2.48 1.02 -6.85
CA THR A 14 -2.56 -0.12 -7.76
C THR A 14 -2.75 0.41 -9.17
N LYS A 15 -2.71 -0.47 -10.16
CA LYS A 15 -2.97 -0.09 -11.56
C LYS A 15 -4.28 0.70 -11.76
N ASP A 16 -5.30 0.40 -10.95
CA ASP A 16 -6.66 0.94 -11.14
C ASP A 16 -7.10 1.88 -10.01
N THR A 17 -6.36 1.98 -8.91
CA THR A 17 -6.85 2.64 -7.69
C THR A 17 -5.73 3.25 -6.89
N LYS A 18 -5.92 4.48 -6.41
CA LYS A 18 -5.06 5.18 -5.47
C LYS A 18 -5.86 5.51 -4.20
N ILE A 19 -5.35 5.11 -3.04
CA ILE A 19 -5.99 5.31 -1.74
C ILE A 19 -5.02 6.01 -0.80
N MET A 20 -5.43 7.13 -0.20
CA MET A 20 -4.63 7.85 0.79
C MET A 20 -4.94 7.36 2.21
N LYS A 21 -3.91 7.32 3.05
CA LYS A 21 -3.95 6.91 4.46
C LYS A 21 -3.06 7.82 5.29
N ASP A 22 -3.54 8.17 6.48
CA ASP A 22 -2.79 9.02 7.42
C ASP A 22 -1.85 8.22 8.34
N ASN A 23 -1.86 6.88 8.20
CA ASN A 23 -1.16 5.93 9.05
C ASN A 23 -0.50 4.83 8.21
N LEU A 24 0.74 4.49 8.56
CA LEU A 24 1.50 3.42 7.90
C LEU A 24 0.83 2.05 8.07
N ASN A 25 0.35 1.73 9.27
CA ASN A 25 -0.21 0.40 9.53
C ASN A 25 -1.47 0.16 8.68
N ASP A 26 -2.32 1.16 8.52
CA ASP A 26 -3.50 1.06 7.68
C ASP A 26 -3.16 0.97 6.19
N ALA A 27 -2.10 1.68 5.75
CA ALA A 27 -1.59 1.58 4.39
C ALA A 27 -1.01 0.19 4.10
N LEU A 28 -0.24 -0.38 5.03
CA LEU A 28 0.34 -1.71 4.88
C LEU A 28 -0.72 -2.81 4.91
N ASN A 29 -1.67 -2.76 5.84
CA ASN A 29 -2.77 -3.72 5.91
C ASN A 29 -3.55 -3.76 4.59
N LEU A 30 -3.91 -2.58 4.07
CA LEU A 30 -4.62 -2.47 2.79
C LEU A 30 -3.76 -2.98 1.62
N ALA A 31 -2.47 -2.67 1.62
CA ALA A 31 -1.56 -3.13 0.59
C ALA A 31 -1.41 -4.65 0.60
N THR A 32 -1.34 -5.27 1.78
CA THR A 32 -1.31 -6.74 1.93
C THR A 32 -2.61 -7.37 1.48
N ASP A 33 -3.77 -6.83 1.86
CA ASP A 33 -5.07 -7.34 1.40
C ASP A 33 -5.18 -7.28 -0.14
N MET A 34 -4.75 -6.17 -0.75
CA MET A 34 -4.74 -6.02 -2.21
C MET A 34 -3.76 -6.99 -2.87
N GLN A 35 -2.58 -7.18 -2.27
CA GLN A 35 -1.58 -8.13 -2.74
C GLN A 35 -2.12 -9.57 -2.73
N GLN A 36 -2.81 -9.96 -1.66
CA GLN A 36 -3.43 -11.29 -1.53
C GLN A 36 -4.57 -11.50 -2.52
N ASN A 37 -5.25 -10.44 -2.93
CA ASN A 37 -6.22 -10.45 -4.03
C ASN A 37 -5.57 -10.50 -5.42
N GLY A 38 -4.25 -10.71 -5.50
CA GLY A 38 -3.52 -10.83 -6.76
C GLY A 38 -3.25 -9.49 -7.46
N LYS A 39 -3.39 -8.35 -6.77
CA LYS A 39 -3.07 -7.04 -7.34
C LYS A 39 -1.64 -6.64 -7.05
N ASP A 40 -0.99 -6.01 -8.02
CA ASP A 40 0.25 -5.28 -7.80
C ASP A 40 -0.06 -3.97 -7.06
N VAL A 41 0.69 -3.72 -5.98
CA VAL A 41 0.48 -2.59 -5.08
C VAL A 41 1.81 -1.87 -4.81
N GLU A 42 1.75 -0.54 -4.81
CA GLU A 42 2.85 0.34 -4.49
C GLU A 42 2.44 1.24 -3.32
N VAL A 43 3.24 1.25 -2.25
CA VAL A 43 3.02 2.10 -1.08
C VAL A 43 4.02 3.23 -1.11
N TYR A 44 3.51 4.45 -1.18
CA TYR A 44 4.27 5.68 -1.14
C TYR A 44 4.13 6.34 0.23
N LYS A 45 5.18 7.05 0.65
CA LYS A 45 5.17 7.96 1.79
C LYS A 45 5.58 9.33 1.30
N ASP A 46 4.70 10.31 1.47
CA ASP A 46 4.95 11.70 1.05
C ASP A 46 5.37 11.79 -0.44
N GLY A 47 4.78 10.95 -1.29
CA GLY A 47 5.07 10.86 -2.73
C GLY A 47 6.29 10.01 -3.11
N PHE A 48 7.03 9.45 -2.15
CA PHE A 48 8.18 8.59 -2.41
C PHE A 48 7.83 7.11 -2.24
N LEU A 49 8.16 6.29 -3.24
CA LEU A 49 7.91 4.84 -3.19
C LEU A 49 8.70 4.22 -2.02
N LYS A 50 8.00 3.49 -1.15
CA LYS A 50 8.58 2.78 0.00
C LYS A 50 8.51 1.28 -0.16
N HIS A 51 7.37 0.76 -0.58
CA HIS A 51 7.17 -0.67 -0.76
C HIS A 51 6.51 -0.94 -2.11
N LYS A 52 6.96 -2.01 -2.76
CA LYS A 52 6.32 -2.55 -3.95
C LYS A 52 5.99 -4.01 -3.67
N LEU A 53 4.71 -4.33 -3.66
CA LEU A 53 4.17 -5.65 -3.44
C LEU A 53 3.63 -6.15 -4.76
N GLN A 54 4.11 -7.32 -5.18
CA GLN A 54 3.57 -7.98 -6.38
C GLN A 54 2.39 -8.84 -5.98
N GLY A 55 1.35 -8.83 -6.81
CA GLY A 55 0.16 -9.64 -6.61
C GLY A 55 0.54 -11.10 -6.43
N MET A 56 0.08 -11.71 -5.33
CA MET A 56 0.26 -13.14 -5.15
C MET A 56 -0.73 -13.84 -6.06
N GLN A 57 -0.23 -14.48 -7.13
CA GLN A 57 -1.04 -15.49 -7.81
C GLN A 57 -1.29 -16.61 -6.79
N GLN A 58 -2.55 -16.84 -6.44
CA GLN A 58 -2.96 -18.05 -5.74
C GLN A 58 -2.58 -19.23 -6.65
N TYR A 59 -1.40 -19.79 -6.42
CA TYR A 59 -1.10 -21.12 -6.90
C TYR A 59 -2.05 -22.05 -6.15
N ASN A 60 -3.12 -22.46 -6.83
CA ASN A 60 -3.88 -23.64 -6.44
C ASN A 60 -2.88 -24.80 -6.46
N LEU A 61 -2.29 -25.12 -5.32
CA LEU A 61 -1.59 -26.38 -5.13
C LEU A 61 -2.63 -27.49 -5.39
N PRO A 62 -2.47 -28.31 -6.44
CA PRO A 62 -3.34 -29.47 -6.61
C PRO A 62 -3.08 -30.40 -5.42
N ILE A 63 -4.15 -30.67 -4.69
CA ILE A 63 -4.23 -31.64 -3.59
C ILE A 63 -4.01 -33.06 -4.13
#